data_AF-A0A846LU37-F1
#
_entry.id   AF-A0A846LU37-F1
#
_cell.length_a   1.000
_cell.length_b   1.000
_cell.length_c   1.000
_cell.angle_alpha   90.00
_cell.angle_beta   90.00
_cell.angle_gamma   90.00
#
_symmetry.space_group_name_H-M   'P 1'
#
loop_
_entity.id
_entity.type
_entity.pdbx_description
1 polymer ?
#
loop_
_entity_poly.entity_id
_entity_poly.type
_entity_poly.pdbx_seq_one_letter_code
_entity_poly.pdbx_strand_id
1 'polypeptide(L)'
;MQKTTGTPADLRAVTDTDIDPGLRWGRELRDLATAMATGLRLDESREALTRAADPRVTAAAVGVCANFEMMNRILDATGCPVPQRLHFVAGLLGIPAHR
;
A
#
# COMPACT_ATOMS: atom_id res chain seq x y z
N MET A 1 -18.26 -2.91 12.67
CA MET A 1 -17.79 -1.57 12.25
C MET A 1 -17.36 -1.65 10.80
N GLN A 2 -18.09 -0.99 9.90
CA GLN A 2 -17.64 -0.83 8.52
C GLN A 2 -16.51 0.21 8.52
N LYS A 3 -15.27 -0.24 8.29
CA LYS A 3 -14.06 0.60 8.32
C LYS A 3 -13.71 1.11 6.91
N THR A 4 -14.70 1.59 6.16
CA THR A 4 -14.44 2.18 4.84
C THR A 4 -15.05 3.58 4.81
N THR A 5 -14.34 4.54 4.22
CA THR A 5 -14.78 5.93 4.11
C THR A 5 -15.90 6.12 3.07
N GLY A 6 -16.25 5.06 2.33
CA GLY A 6 -17.15 5.13 1.18
C GLY A 6 -16.55 5.86 -0.02
N THR A 7 -15.29 6.30 0.07
CA THR A 7 -14.58 7.00 -1.01
C THR A 7 -14.13 5.99 -2.07
N PRO A 8 -14.50 6.18 -3.34
CA PRO A 8 -13.96 5.38 -4.43
C PRO A 8 -12.43 5.56 -4.52
N ALA A 9 -11.72 4.49 -4.86
CA ALA A 9 -10.27 4.51 -5.08
C ALA A 9 -9.92 3.65 -6.29
N ASP A 10 -8.95 4.10 -7.08
CA ASP A 10 -8.42 3.32 -8.19
C ASP A 10 -7.28 2.41 -7.70
N LEU A 11 -7.58 1.13 -7.54
CA LEU A 11 -6.63 0.15 -7.00
C LEU A 11 -5.47 -0.14 -7.96
N ARG A 12 -5.59 0.19 -9.24
CA ARG A 12 -4.50 0.07 -10.21
C ARG A 12 -3.34 1.02 -9.86
N ALA A 13 -3.61 2.10 -9.14
CA ALA A 13 -2.58 3.01 -8.69
C ALA A 13 -1.56 2.36 -7.75
N VAL A 14 -1.84 1.19 -7.17
CA VAL A 14 -0.89 0.42 -6.35
C VAL A 14 0.25 -0.16 -7.18
N THR A 15 -0.03 -0.55 -8.44
CA THR A 15 0.93 -1.21 -9.33
C THR A 15 1.45 -0.27 -10.42
N ASP A 16 0.75 0.82 -10.70
CA ASP A 16 1.09 1.82 -11.70
C ASP A 16 1.17 3.22 -11.06
N THR A 17 2.37 3.80 -11.08
CA THR A 17 2.63 5.10 -10.45
C THR A 17 1.98 6.29 -11.17
N ASP A 18 1.64 6.13 -12.45
CA ASP A 18 1.06 7.19 -13.28
C ASP A 18 -0.42 7.40 -12.96
N ILE A 19 -1.10 6.36 -12.48
CA ILE A 19 -2.51 6.42 -12.08
C ILE A 19 -2.67 7.19 -10.76
N ASP A 20 -3.65 8.10 -10.73
CA ASP A 20 -4.07 8.80 -9.51
C ASP A 20 -4.97 7.86 -8.68
N PRO A 21 -4.63 7.57 -7.42
CA PRO A 21 -5.47 6.74 -6.54
C PRO A 21 -6.86 7.33 -6.28
N GLY A 22 -7.07 8.64 -6.49
CA GLY A 22 -8.34 9.32 -6.18
C GLY A 22 -8.61 9.48 -4.68
N LEU A 23 -7.58 9.29 -3.85
CA LEU A 23 -7.65 9.42 -2.40
C LEU A 23 -6.79 10.59 -1.93
N ARG A 24 -7.23 11.23 -0.84
CA ARG A 24 -6.43 12.27 -0.17
C ARG A 24 -5.08 11.68 0.25
N TRP A 25 -4.00 12.29 -0.23
CA TRP A 25 -2.60 11.84 -0.02
C TRP A 25 -2.30 10.45 -0.59
N GLY A 26 -3.13 9.96 -1.51
CA GLY A 26 -3.02 8.58 -1.99
C GLY A 26 -1.67 8.27 -2.64
N ARG A 27 -1.12 9.24 -3.40
CA ARG A 27 0.19 9.09 -4.06
C ARG A 27 1.31 8.99 -3.03
N GLU A 28 1.35 9.92 -2.07
CA GLU A 28 2.37 9.96 -1.02
C GLU A 28 2.29 8.74 -0.10
N LEU A 29 1.07 8.27 0.22
CA LEU A 29 0.86 7.05 1.01
C LEU A 29 1.38 5.81 0.29
N ARG A 30 1.07 5.65 -1.00
CA ARG A 30 1.58 4.55 -1.83
C ARG A 30 3.11 4.61 -1.93
N ASP A 31 3.66 5.78 -2.21
CA ASP A 31 5.10 5.95 -2.42
C ASP A 31 5.87 5.68 -1.12
N LEU A 32 5.33 6.07 0.04
CA LEU A 32 5.89 5.69 1.34
C LEU A 32 5.82 4.18 1.58
N ALA A 33 4.68 3.53 1.31
CA ALA A 33 4.55 2.09 1.48
C ALA A 33 5.53 1.31 0.59
N THR A 34 5.72 1.77 -0.65
CA THR A 34 6.69 1.21 -1.60
C THR A 34 8.12 1.41 -1.11
N ALA A 35 8.44 2.60 -0.62
CA ALA A 35 9.76 2.91 -0.09
C ALA A 35 10.10 2.09 1.16
N MET A 36 9.12 1.83 2.03
CA MET A 36 9.31 0.95 3.19
C MET A 36 9.55 -0.50 2.77
N ALA A 37 8.75 -1.02 1.84
CA ALA A 37 8.89 -2.40 1.36
C ALA A 37 10.20 -2.66 0.60
N THR A 38 10.72 -1.66 -0.10
CA THR A 38 11.94 -1.79 -0.93
C THR A 38 13.21 -1.25 -0.27
N GLY A 39 13.07 -0.40 0.75
CA GLY A 39 14.18 0.36 1.34
C GLY A 39 14.66 1.54 0.49
N LEU A 40 14.10 1.76 -0.70
CA LEU A 40 14.54 2.80 -1.62
C LEU A 40 13.82 4.12 -1.35
N ARG A 41 14.58 5.23 -1.30
CA ARG A 41 14.04 6.60 -1.19
C ARG A 41 13.16 6.85 0.04
N LEU A 42 13.40 6.10 1.12
CA LEU A 42 12.56 6.13 2.32
C LEU A 42 12.46 7.52 2.96
N ASP A 43 13.57 8.24 3.09
CA ASP A 43 13.56 9.57 3.69
C ASP A 43 12.81 10.58 2.82
N GLU A 44 13.01 10.54 1.49
CA GLU A 44 12.29 11.38 0.53
C GLU A 44 10.78 11.16 0.60
N SER A 45 10.33 9.90 0.58
CA SER A 45 8.90 9.57 0.65
C SER A 45 8.29 9.92 2.00
N ARG A 46 9.03 9.77 3.11
CA ARG A 46 8.59 10.19 4.44
C ARG A 46 8.43 11.70 4.54
N GLU A 47 9.39 12.46 4.02
CA GLU A 47 9.32 13.92 3.97
C GLU A 47 8.20 14.42 3.06
N ALA A 48 7.97 13.77 1.92
CA ALA A 48 6.88 14.09 1.01
C ALA A 48 5.51 13.94 1.70
N LEU A 49 5.25 12.81 2.36
CA LEU A 49 4.00 12.61 3.09
C LEU A 49 3.86 13.57 4.28
N THR A 50 4.95 13.83 5.01
CA THR A 50 4.95 14.76 6.13
C THR A 50 4.56 16.17 5.71
N ARG A 51 5.02 16.62 4.53
CA ARG A 51 4.66 17.92 3.95
C ARG A 51 3.22 17.96 3.43
N ALA A 52 2.74 16.88 2.79
CA ALA A 52 1.42 16.84 2.17
C ALA A 52 0.28 16.67 3.19
N ALA A 53 0.50 15.88 4.24
CA ALA A 53 -0.48 15.55 5.26
C ALA A 53 -0.18 16.25 6.58
N ASP A 54 0.72 15.67 7.37
CA ASP A 54 1.37 16.19 8.59
C ASP A 54 2.20 15.05 9.23
N PRO A 55 3.00 15.32 10.29
CA PRO A 55 3.75 14.28 10.99
C PRO A 55 2.91 13.18 11.66
N ARG A 56 1.68 13.48 12.13
CA ARG A 56 0.82 12.49 12.80
C ARG A 56 0.26 11.48 11.82
N VAL A 57 -0.21 11.95 10.66
CA VAL A 57 -0.67 11.08 9.55
C VAL A 57 0.48 10.23 9.06
N THR A 58 1.67 10.81 8.92
CA THR A 58 2.87 10.07 8.51
C THR A 58 3.23 8.96 9.50
N ALA A 59 3.22 9.25 10.80
CA ALA A 59 3.48 8.25 11.83
C ALA A 59 2.44 7.11 11.80
N ALA A 60 1.16 7.43 11.59
CA ALA A 60 0.11 6.43 11.45
C ALA A 60 0.33 5.55 10.20
N ALA A 61 0.70 6.14 9.06
CA ALA A 61 0.99 5.41 7.82
C ALA A 61 2.18 4.46 7.99
N VAL A 62 3.27 4.92 8.63
CA VAL A 62 4.43 4.08 8.97
C VAL A 62 4.01 2.92 9.86
N GLY A 63 3.18 3.17 10.88
CA GLY A 63 2.67 2.11 11.77
C GLY A 63 1.88 1.03 11.02
N VAL A 64 1.03 1.43 10.07
CA VAL A 64 0.29 0.49 9.21
C VAL A 64 1.24 -0.33 8.35
N CYS A 65 2.18 0.33 7.65
CA CYS A 65 3.14 -0.35 6.78
C CYS A 65 4.00 -1.35 7.57
N ALA A 66 4.54 -0.95 8.71
CA ALA A 66 5.35 -1.82 9.57
C ALA A 66 4.57 -3.06 10.05
N ASN A 67 3.28 -2.92 10.36
CA ASN A 67 2.44 -4.05 10.74
C ASN A 67 2.26 -5.03 9.57
N PHE A 68 2.06 -4.55 8.34
CA PHE A 68 1.94 -5.41 7.15
C PHE A 68 3.27 -6.07 6.78
N GLU A 69 4.40 -5.38 6.87
CA GLU A 69 5.71 -5.99 6.64
C GLU A 69 6.02 -7.12 7.62
N MET A 70 5.69 -6.93 8.90
CA MET A 70 5.82 -7.99 9.90
C MET A 70 4.97 -9.21 9.53
N MET A 71 3.71 -9.00 9.10
CA MET A 71 2.85 -10.09 8.67
C MET A 71 3.36 -10.79 7.41
N ASN A 72 3.87 -10.05 6.42
CA ASN A 72 4.45 -10.64 5.21
C ASN A 72 5.61 -11.58 5.57
N ARG A 73 6.53 -11.15 6.44
CA ARG A 73 7.64 -12.00 6.90
C ARG A 73 7.18 -13.27 7.60
N ILE A 74 6.09 -13.20 8.39
CA ILE A 74 5.52 -14.39 9.05
C ILE A 74 4.92 -15.35 8.02
N LEU A 75 4.17 -14.83 7.03
CA LEU A 75 3.58 -15.65 5.97
C LEU A 75 4.67 -16.33 5.12
N ASP A 76 5.71 -15.58 4.76
CA ASP A 76 6.85 -16.10 3.99
C ASP A 76 7.60 -17.18 4.77
N ALA A 77 7.88 -16.97 6.05
CA ALA A 77 8.60 -17.92 6.90
C ALA A 77 7.80 -19.21 7.17
N THR A 78 6.46 -19.13 7.15
CA THR A 78 5.59 -20.29 7.41
C THR A 78 5.15 -21.01 6.14
N GLY A 79 5.40 -20.44 4.96
CA GLY A 79 4.92 -20.97 3.68
C GLY A 79 3.39 -20.98 3.56
N CYS A 80 2.71 -20.09 4.29
CA CYS A 80 1.25 -20.04 4.30
C CYS A 80 0.73 -19.66 2.90
N PRO A 81 -0.08 -20.50 2.24
CA PRO A 81 -0.52 -20.23 0.88
C PRO A 81 -1.58 -19.12 0.83
N VAL A 82 -1.58 -18.35 -0.26
CA VAL A 82 -2.65 -17.36 -0.51
C VAL A 82 -3.97 -18.08 -0.78
N PRO A 83 -5.07 -17.76 -0.08
CA PRO A 83 -6.38 -18.34 -0.35
C PRO A 83 -6.87 -18.04 -1.77
N GLN A 84 -7.31 -19.07 -2.51
CA GLN A 84 -7.82 -18.92 -3.88
C GLN A 84 -8.93 -17.87 -4.03
N ARG A 85 -9.78 -17.71 -3.01
CA ARG A 85 -10.83 -16.70 -2.97
C ARG A 85 -10.32 -15.25 -3.08
N LEU A 86 -9.01 -15.01 -2.92
CA LEU A 86 -8.39 -13.69 -3.06
C LEU A 86 -7.77 -13.46 -4.44
N HIS A 87 -7.74 -14.45 -5.33
CA HIS A 87 -7.10 -14.31 -6.65
C HIS A 87 -7.75 -13.22 -7.51
N PHE A 88 -9.03 -12.87 -7.29
CA PHE A 88 -9.69 -11.77 -8.00
C PHE A 88 -9.00 -10.41 -7.77
N VAL A 89 -8.27 -10.25 -6.67
CA VAL A 89 -7.56 -9.00 -6.33
C VAL A 89 -6.52 -8.67 -7.41
N ALA A 90 -5.89 -9.66 -8.05
CA ALA A 90 -4.95 -9.41 -9.14
C ALA A 90 -5.61 -8.62 -10.29
N GLY A 91 -6.86 -8.96 -10.63
CA GLY A 91 -7.63 -8.23 -11.65
C GLY A 91 -7.95 -6.79 -11.24
N LEU A 92 -8.23 -6.54 -9.96
CA LEU A 92 -8.44 -5.19 -9.43
C LEU A 92 -7.18 -4.33 -9.48
N LEU A 93 -6.01 -4.95 -9.28
CA LEU A 93 -4.70 -4.31 -9.34
C LEU A 93 -4.17 -4.17 -10.78
N GLY A 94 -4.91 -4.64 -11.79
CA GLY A 94 -4.45 -4.64 -13.18
C GLY A 94 -3.27 -5.60 -13.45
N ILE A 95 -2.98 -6.53 -12.54
CA ILE A 95 -1.93 -7.54 -12.72
C ILE A 95 -2.49 -8.59 -13.68
N PRO A 96 -1.85 -8.82 -14.85
CA PRO A 96 -2.30 -9.84 -15.78
C PRO A 96 -2.25 -11.21 -15.09
N ALA A 97 -3.33 -11.99 -15.21
CA ALA A 97 -3.28 -13.39 -14.83
C ALA A 97 -2.23 -14.07 -15.74
N HIS A 98 -1.11 -14.48 -15.17
CA HIS A 98 -0.18 -15.34 -15.90
C HIS A 98 -0.94 -16.61 -16.34
N ARG A 99 -0.96 -16.85 -17.66
CA ARG A 99 -1.36 -18.13 -18.25
C ARG A 99 -0.34 -19.21 -17.93
#